data_AF-A0A966Z5Z1-F1
#
_entry.id   AF-A0A966Z5Z1-F1
#
_cell.length_a   1.000
_cell.length_b   1.000
_cell.length_c   1.000
_cell.angle_alpha   90.00
_cell.angle_beta   90.00
_cell.angle_gamma   90.00
#
_symmetry.space_group_name_H-M   'P 1'
#
loop_
_entity.id
_entity.type
_entity.pdbx_description
1 polymer ?
#
loop_
_entity_poly.entity_id
_entity_poly.type
_entity_poly.pdbx_seq_one_letter_code
_entity_poly.pdbx_strand_id
1 'polypeptide(L)' 'YLRSTLTRRTDGALVATPFERQDSSMLALLAASDCLAIRAPNALAAKAGEAIRVIPFGWGVNAF' A
#
# COMPACT_ATOMS: atom_id res chain seq x y z
N TYR A 1 5.51 -6.95 3.75
CA TYR A 1 4.33 -6.51 2.97
C TYR A 1 3.43 -5.72 3.87
N LEU A 2 3.02 -4.54 3.44
CA LEU A 2 2.19 -3.62 4.22
C LEU A 2 0.85 -3.42 3.52
N ARG A 3 -0.25 -3.71 4.21
CA ARG A 3 -1.59 -3.45 3.66
C ARG A 3 -1.77 -1.95 3.56
N SER A 4 -2.13 -1.48 2.37
CA SER A 4 -2.14 -0.06 2.04
C SER A 4 -3.34 0.28 1.17
N THR A 5 -3.85 1.50 1.33
CA THR A 5 -4.74 2.09 0.32
C THR A 5 -3.92 2.68 -0.81
N LEU A 6 -4.51 2.74 -2.00
CA LEU A 6 -3.92 3.38 -3.16
C LEU A 6 -4.71 4.67 -3.43
N THR A 7 -4.02 5.72 -3.85
CA THR A 7 -4.68 6.96 -4.29
C THR A 7 -3.95 7.49 -5.50
N ARG A 8 -4.68 8.08 -6.45
CA ARG A 8 -4.08 8.74 -7.59
C ARG A 8 -3.94 10.23 -7.30
N ARG A 9 -2.71 10.74 -7.39
CA ARG A 9 -2.41 12.17 -7.26
C ARG A 9 -2.73 12.90 -8.57
N THR A 10 -2.85 14.22 -8.50
CA THR A 10 -3.12 15.12 -9.64
C THR A 10 -2.09 15.04 -10.78
N ASP A 11 -0.86 14.66 -10.48
CA ASP A 11 0.21 14.39 -11.47
C ASP A 11 0.10 13.01 -12.14
N GLY A 12 -0.92 12.22 -11.77
CA GLY A 12 -1.17 10.88 -12.27
C GLY A 12 -0.42 9.78 -11.52
N ALA A 13 0.45 10.11 -10.57
CA ALA A 13 1.19 9.13 -9.78
C ALA A 13 0.29 8.41 -8.78
N LEU A 14 0.57 7.13 -8.53
CA LEU A 14 -0.10 6.34 -7.51
C LEU A 14 0.67 6.44 -6.19
N VAL A 15 -0.04 6.75 -5.12
CA VAL A 15 0.49 6.85 -3.76
C VAL A 15 -0.11 5.74 -2.92
N ALA A 16 0.75 4.85 -2.41
CA ALA A 16 0.37 3.81 -1.47
C ALA A 16 0.55 4.31 -0.04
N THR A 17 -0.53 4.26 0.76
CA THR A 17 -0.53 4.69 2.17
C THR A 17 -0.79 3.47 3.05
N PRO A 18 0.22 2.96 3.79
CA PRO A 18 0.05 1.85 4.71
C PRO A 18 -0.93 2.18 5.84
N PHE A 19 -1.74 1.20 6.25
CA PHE A 19 -2.47 1.30 7.51
C PHE A 19 -1.50 1.29 8.69
N GLU A 20 -1.79 2.05 9.75
CA GLU A 20 -0.95 2.07 10.96
C GLU A 20 -0.82 0.68 11.60
N ARG A 21 -1.94 -0.05 11.67
CA ARG A 21 -1.99 -1.38 12.25
C ARG A 21 -1.70 -2.45 11.19
N GLN A 22 -0.71 -3.30 11.46
CA GLN A 22 -0.21 -4.31 10.52
C GLN A 22 -0.25 -5.75 11.06
N ASP A 23 -1.16 -6.06 11.99
CA ASP A 23 -1.32 -7.42 12.53
C ASP A 23 -1.84 -8.40 11.47
N SER A 24 -1.19 -9.57 11.32
CA SER A 24 -1.51 -10.53 10.26
C SER A 24 -2.89 -11.15 10.36
N SER A 25 -3.49 -11.19 11.56
CA SER A 25 -4.83 -11.73 11.82
C SER A 25 -5.96 -10.79 11.43
N MET A 26 -5.67 -9.54 11.04
CA MET A 26 -6.70 -8.54 10.76
C MET A 26 -7.19 -8.60 9.32
N LEU A 27 -8.14 -9.51 9.09
CA LEU A 27 -8.79 -9.67 7.78
C LEU A 27 -9.58 -8.43 7.32
N ALA A 28 -10.16 -7.68 8.26
CA ALA A 28 -10.88 -6.44 7.94
C ALA A 28 -9.98 -5.41 7.24
N LEU A 29 -8.73 -5.24 7.70
CA LEU A 29 -7.76 -4.34 7.07
C LEU A 29 -7.25 -4.88 5.73
N LEU A 30 -7.18 -6.20 5.59
CA LEU A 30 -6.85 -6.82 4.31
C LEU A 30 -7.96 -6.56 3.28
N ALA A 31 -9.22 -6.76 3.66
CA ALA A 31 -10.38 -6.51 2.80
C ALA A 31 -10.52 -5.02 2.41
N ALA A 32 -10.14 -4.11 3.31
CA ALA A 32 -10.14 -2.66 3.06
C ALA A 32 -8.91 -2.15 2.31
N SER A 33 -7.91 -3.00 2.04
CA SER A 33 -6.70 -2.58 1.33
C SER A 33 -6.84 -2.70 -0.17
N ASP A 34 -6.17 -1.81 -0.89
CA ASP A 34 -6.13 -1.80 -2.34
C ASP A 34 -4.90 -2.55 -2.87
N CYS A 35 -3.84 -2.60 -2.06
CA CYS A 35 -2.58 -3.24 -2.44
C CYS A 35 -1.74 -3.67 -1.22
N LEU A 36 -0.71 -4.45 -1.51
CA LEU A 36 0.38 -4.75 -0.60
C LEU A 36 1.63 -3.97 -1.02
N ALA A 37 2.01 -2.98 -0.21
CA ALA A 37 3.27 -2.27 -0.36
C ALA A 37 4.45 -3.17 0.04
N ILE A 38 5.43 -3.29 -0.85
CA ILE A 38 6.59 -4.16 -0.66
C ILE A 38 7.71 -3.35 -0.04
N ARG A 39 8.07 -3.72 1.19
CA ARG A 39 9.27 -3.25 1.87
C ARG A 39 10.14 -4.45 2.19
N ALA A 40 11.42 -4.38 1.83
CA ALA A 40 12.36 -5.44 2.16
C ALA A 40 12.46 -5.60 3.69
N PRO A 41 12.63 -6.84 4.19
CA PRO A 41 12.93 -7.05 5.61
C PRO A 41 14.14 -6.21 6.03
N ASN A 42 14.06 -5.57 7.19
CA ASN A 42 15.12 -4.72 7.76
C ASN A 42 15.56 -3.52 6.91
N ALA A 43 14.76 -3.11 5.91
CA ALA A 43 15.04 -1.88 5.18
C ALA A 43 15.09 -0.68 6.15
N LEU A 44 15.93 0.31 5.82
CA LEU A 44 15.94 1.59 6.51
C LEU A 44 14.58 2.31 6.33
N ALA A 45 14.32 3.32 7.15
CA ALA A 45 13.14 4.15 6.99
C ALA A 45 13.12 4.74 5.57
N ALA A 46 12.04 4.50 4.83
CA ALA A 46 11.86 5.06 3.50
C ALA A 46 11.61 6.58 3.62
N LYS A 47 12.08 7.34 2.64
CA LYS A 47 11.77 8.78 2.57
C LYS A 47 10.35 8.97 2.07
N ALA A 48 9.70 10.05 2.50
CA ALA A 48 8.41 10.43 1.95
C ALA A 48 8.53 10.66 0.43
N GLY A 49 7.67 10.01 -0.35
CA GLY A 49 7.69 10.07 -1.83
C GLY A 49 8.69 9.13 -2.50
N GLU A 50 9.44 8.32 -1.73
CA GLU A 50 10.29 7.28 -2.30
C GLU A 50 9.44 6.24 -3.04
N ALA A 51 9.85 5.92 -4.27
CA ALA A 51 9.13 4.95 -5.09
C ALA A 51 9.30 3.54 -4.52
N ILE A 52 8.19 2.84 -4.38
CA ILE A 52 8.15 1.46 -3.89
C ILE A 52 7.40 0.56 -4.87
N ARG A 53 7.64 -0.74 -4.76
CA ARG A 53 6.84 -1.73 -5.47
C ARG A 53 5.58 -2.05 -4.66
N VAL A 54 4.48 -2.27 -5.38
CA VAL A 54 3.21 -2.69 -4.79
C VAL A 54 2.68 -3.92 -5.52
N ILE A 55 1.93 -4.75 -4.82
CA ILE A 55 1.11 -5.81 -5.41
C ILE A 55 -0.34 -5.35 -5.30
N PRO A 56 -0.97 -4.92 -6.40
CA PRO A 56 -2.35 -4.49 -6.37
C PRO A 56 -3.31 -5.67 -6.17
N PHE A 57 -4.42 -5.42 -5.50
CA PHE A 57 -5.58 -6.29 -5.54
C PHE A 57 -6.49 -5.89 -6.69
N GLY A 58 -7.17 -6.87 -7.29
CA GLY A 58 -7.98 -6.67 -8.49
C GLY A 58 -9.09 -5.60 -8.33
N TRP A 59 -9.61 -5.42 -7.11
CA TRP A 59 -10.58 -4.36 -6.81
C TRP A 59 -9.92 -2.99 -6.58
N GLY A 60 -8.70 -2.96 -6.03
CA GLY A 60 -8.01 -1.72 -5.67
C GLY A 60 -7.56 -0.92 -6.88
N VAL A 61 -7.26 -1.56 -8.03
CA VAL A 61 -6.84 -0.86 -9.26
C VAL A 61 -7.99 -0.40 -10.13
N ASN A 62 -9.17 -1.00 -10.01
CA ASN A 62 -10.36 -0.65 -10.79
C ASN A 62 -11.18 0.47 -10.14
N ALA A 63 -10.76 0.97 -8.98
CA ALA A 63 -11.39 2.09 -8.28
C ALA A 63 -10.96 3.47 -8.81
N PHE A 64 -10.12 3.53 -9.87
CA PHE A 64 -9.58 4.76 -10.47
C PHE A 64 -9.96 4.92 -11.94
#